data_AF-A0A7G7BF83-F1
#
_entry.id   AF-A0A7G7BF83-F1
#
_cell.length_a   1.000
_cell.length_b   1.000
_cell.length_c   1.000
_cell.angle_alpha   90.00
_cell.angle_beta   90.00
_cell.angle_gamma   90.00
#
_symmetry.space_group_name_H-M   'P 1'
#
loop_
_entity.id
_entity.type
_entity.pdbx_description
1 polymer ?
#
loop_
_entity_poly.entity_id
_entity_poly.type
_entity_poly.pdbx_seq_one_letter_code
_entity_poly.pdbx_strand_id
1 'polypeptide(L)'
;MAQRSAYTIRVDGLREFQRNVRTLRDKELNKAVREANKASGEVLIPQAKRESPDGRRDAKSSKKYRPGKLDKSIKVTASAKGAVIKAGSASRVPYAAQVHFGWPSRGQRANRFLFRAMARKSTQVAATYERRIAAVVQKYLES
;
A
#
# COMPACT_ATOMS: atom_id res chain seq x y z
N MET A 1 -9.24 23.49 -8.29
CA MET A 1 -9.63 22.13 -8.74
C MET A 1 -8.47 21.17 -8.47
N ALA A 2 -8.65 20.15 -7.62
CA ALA A 2 -7.55 19.25 -7.26
C ALA A 2 -7.16 18.38 -8.47
N GLN A 3 -5.90 18.48 -8.88
CA GLN A 3 -5.33 17.73 -10.00
C GLN A 3 -5.51 16.23 -9.73
N ARG A 4 -6.37 15.56 -10.52
CA ARG A 4 -6.59 14.12 -10.44
C ARG A 4 -5.28 13.44 -10.85
N SER A 5 -4.65 12.78 -9.89
CA SER A 5 -3.45 11.99 -10.13
C SER A 5 -3.75 10.88 -11.15
N ALA A 6 -2.88 10.69 -12.15
CA ALA A 6 -2.96 9.60 -13.14
C ALA A 6 -2.94 8.19 -12.51
N TYR A 7 -2.76 8.11 -11.19
CA TYR A 7 -2.69 6.88 -10.42
C TYR A 7 -3.96 6.60 -9.59
N THR A 8 -4.99 7.45 -9.69
CA THR A 8 -6.26 7.26 -8.97
C THR A 8 -7.20 6.37 -9.78
N ILE A 9 -7.43 5.14 -9.32
CA ILE A 9 -8.45 4.25 -9.88
C ILE A 9 -9.77 4.52 -9.16
N ARG A 10 -10.82 4.78 -9.95
CA ARG A 10 -12.18 4.89 -9.44
C ARG A 10 -12.88 3.54 -9.60
N VAL A 11 -13.49 3.07 -8.52
CA VAL A 11 -14.35 1.90 -8.53
C VAL A 11 -15.75 2.41 -8.19
N ASP A 12 -16.67 2.28 -9.14
CA ASP A 12 -18.06 2.66 -8.93
C ASP A 12 -18.74 1.65 -7.99
N GLY A 13 -19.63 2.13 -7.11
CA GLY A 13 -20.28 1.29 -6.09
C GLY A 13 -19.44 0.97 -4.85
N LEU A 14 -18.16 1.36 -4.80
CA LEU A 14 -17.27 1.04 -3.67
C LEU A 14 -17.75 1.63 -2.35
N ARG A 15 -18.29 2.86 -2.38
CA ARG A 15 -18.75 3.55 -1.15
C ARG A 15 -20.00 2.88 -0.60
N GLU A 16 -20.91 2.50 -1.48
CA GLU A 16 -22.15 1.79 -1.20
C GLU A 16 -21.82 0.40 -0.62
N PHE A 17 -20.92 -0.34 -1.26
CA PHE A 17 -20.40 -1.61 -0.77
C PHE A 17 -19.81 -1.49 0.64
N GLN A 18 -18.90 -0.54 0.86
CA GLN A 18 -18.27 -0.34 2.18
C GLN A 18 -19.29 0.03 3.26
N ARG A 19 -20.33 0.80 2.91
CA ARG A 19 -21.43 1.13 3.81
C ARG A 19 -22.21 -0.12 4.18
N ASN A 20 -22.59 -0.94 3.20
CA ASN A 20 -23.37 -2.15 3.42
C ASN A 20 -22.61 -3.17 4.29
N VAL A 21 -21.33 -3.42 3.99
CA VAL A 21 -20.47 -4.30 4.81
C VAL A 21 -20.42 -3.82 6.27
N ARG A 22 -20.35 -2.50 6.49
CA ARG A 22 -20.36 -1.93 7.85
C ARG A 22 -21.72 -2.10 8.54
N THR A 23 -22.82 -1.92 7.81
CA THR A 23 -24.18 -2.04 8.34
C THR A 23 -24.49 -3.47 8.76
N LEU A 24 -24.08 -4.46 7.97
CA LEU A 24 -24.31 -5.88 8.24
C LEU A 24 -23.64 -6.35 9.55
N ARG A 25 -22.56 -5.69 9.98
CA ARG A 25 -21.79 -6.02 11.21
C ARG A 25 -21.36 -7.49 11.31
N ASP A 26 -21.36 -8.21 10.20
CA ASP A 26 -20.96 -9.60 10.12
C ASP A 26 -19.43 -9.73 10.25
N LYS A 27 -18.98 -10.51 11.23
CA LYS A 27 -17.56 -10.69 11.53
C LYS A 27 -16.82 -11.44 10.43
N GLU A 28 -17.43 -12.48 9.86
CA GLU A 28 -16.84 -13.31 8.82
C GLU A 28 -16.76 -12.55 7.50
N LEU A 29 -17.82 -11.81 7.13
CA LEU A 29 -17.78 -10.91 5.98
C LEU A 29 -16.68 -9.84 6.13
N ASN A 30 -16.61 -9.19 7.30
CA ASN A 30 -15.59 -8.17 7.56
C ASN A 30 -14.16 -8.73 7.47
N LYS A 31 -13.96 -9.96 7.96
CA LYS A 31 -12.68 -10.67 7.87
C LYS A 31 -12.35 -11.01 6.41
N ALA A 32 -13.29 -11.56 5.65
CA ALA A 32 -13.13 -11.89 4.24
C ALA A 32 -12.80 -10.65 3.38
N VAL A 33 -13.52 -9.54 3.57
CA VAL A 33 -13.24 -8.28 2.88
C VAL A 33 -11.86 -7.73 3.25
N ARG A 34 -11.48 -7.79 4.53
CA ARG A 34 -10.15 -7.37 4.98
C ARG A 34 -9.05 -8.24 4.35
N GLU A 35 -9.24 -9.54 4.23
CA GLU A 35 -8.30 -10.46 3.59
C GLU A 35 -8.18 -10.19 2.09
N ALA A 36 -9.30 -9.96 1.40
CA ALA A 36 -9.32 -9.54 0.00
C ALA A 36 -8.52 -8.24 -0.22
N ASN A 37 -8.74 -7.23 0.62
CA ASN A 37 -7.99 -5.98 0.61
C ASN A 37 -6.49 -6.21 0.84
N LYS A 38 -6.15 -7.02 1.84
CA LYS A 38 -4.75 -7.33 2.18
C LYS A 38 -4.03 -7.97 1.01
N ALA A 39 -4.61 -9.02 0.44
CA ALA A 39 -4.01 -9.76 -0.65
C ALA A 39 -3.85 -8.91 -1.92
N SER A 40 -4.77 -7.97 -2.17
CA SER A 40 -4.65 -7.02 -3.27
C SER A 40 -3.47 -6.07 -3.07
N GLY A 41 -3.23 -5.61 -1.84
CA GLY A 41 -2.04 -4.81 -1.51
C GLY A 41 -0.74 -5.61 -1.55
N GLU A 42 -0.77 -6.91 -1.25
CA GLU A 42 0.42 -7.77 -1.21
C GLU A 42 1.06 -7.94 -2.60
N VAL A 43 0.26 -7.84 -3.67
CA VAL A 43 0.74 -7.79 -5.06
C VAL A 43 1.78 -6.69 -5.28
N LEU A 44 1.69 -5.57 -4.56
CA LEU A 44 2.65 -4.48 -4.71
C LEU A 44 4.01 -4.80 -4.06
N ILE A 45 4.05 -5.63 -3.01
CA ILE A 45 5.22 -5.76 -2.13
C ILE A 45 6.50 -6.12 -2.90
N PRO A 46 6.50 -7.08 -3.85
CA PRO A 46 7.70 -7.38 -4.64
C PRO A 46 8.19 -6.17 -5.44
N GLN A 47 7.28 -5.44 -6.09
CA GLN A 47 7.64 -4.25 -6.86
C GLN A 47 8.13 -3.12 -5.94
N ALA A 48 7.47 -2.90 -4.81
CA ALA A 48 7.87 -1.87 -3.84
C ALA A 48 9.27 -2.13 -3.27
N LYS A 49 9.64 -3.39 -3.04
CA LYS A 49 11.00 -3.78 -2.64
C LYS A 49 12.01 -3.55 -3.75
N ARG A 50 11.67 -3.86 -5.01
CA ARG A 50 12.54 -3.61 -6.17
C ARG A 50 12.79 -2.12 -6.44
N GLU A 51 11.79 -1.28 -6.20
CA GLU A 51 11.91 0.17 -6.39
C GLU A 51 12.56 0.88 -5.18
N SER A 52 12.60 0.20 -4.03
CA SER A 52 13.20 0.73 -2.81
C SER A 52 14.72 0.84 -2.98
N PRO A 53 15.34 1.95 -2.56
CA PRO A 53 16.77 2.14 -2.73
C PRO A 53 17.59 1.19 -1.87
N ASP A 54 18.43 0.44 -2.55
CA ASP A 54 19.44 -0.50 -2.10
C ASP A 54 20.82 0.19 -2.01
N GLY A 55 20.84 1.33 -1.32
CA GLY A 55 22.06 2.12 -1.12
C GLY A 55 22.99 1.53 -0.04
N ARG A 56 24.30 1.68 -0.23
CA ARG A 56 25.30 1.42 0.82
C ARG A 56 25.37 2.60 1.79
N ARG A 57 25.81 2.33 3.02
CA ARG A 57 26.10 3.40 3.98
C ARG A 57 27.43 4.04 3.60
N ASP A 58 27.46 5.36 3.52
CA ASP A 58 28.65 6.18 3.28
C ASP A 58 28.95 7.09 4.49
N ALA A 59 30.00 7.92 4.39
CA ALA A 59 30.39 8.87 5.43
C ALA A 59 29.32 9.97 5.70
N LYS A 60 28.44 10.25 4.73
CA LYS A 60 27.37 11.27 4.84
C LYS A 60 26.05 10.68 5.36
N SER A 61 25.96 9.37 5.47
CA SER A 61 24.77 8.65 5.89
C SER A 61 24.50 8.83 7.39
N SER A 62 23.22 8.95 7.74
CA SER A 62 22.81 8.98 9.15
C SER A 62 23.26 7.71 9.88
N LYS A 63 23.66 7.83 11.16
CA LYS A 63 23.91 6.67 12.04
C LYS A 63 22.72 5.71 12.15
N LYS A 64 21.49 6.22 11.90
CA LYS A 64 20.25 5.43 11.90
C LYS A 64 20.01 4.71 10.57
N TYR A 65 20.69 5.08 9.49
CA TYR A 65 20.56 4.42 8.19
C TYR A 65 21.16 3.02 8.23
N ARG A 66 20.38 2.04 7.75
CA ARG A 66 20.76 0.62 7.71
C ARG A 66 20.34 0.06 6.35
N PRO A 67 21.29 -0.22 5.44
CA PRO A 67 21.00 -0.83 4.14
C PRO A 67 20.08 -2.06 4.27
N GLY A 68 19.12 -2.20 3.36
CA GLY A 68 18.15 -3.31 3.32
C GLY A 68 17.09 -3.33 4.44
N LYS A 69 17.17 -2.48 5.48
CA LYS A 69 16.10 -2.40 6.50
C LYS A 69 14.83 -1.74 5.96
N LEU A 70 14.95 -0.85 4.97
CA LEU A 70 13.80 -0.23 4.34
C LEU A 70 12.93 -1.29 3.64
N ASP A 71 13.51 -2.15 2.83
CA ASP A 71 12.80 -3.18 2.06
C ASP A 71 12.07 -4.17 2.98
N LYS A 72 12.73 -4.55 4.08
CA LYS A 72 12.15 -5.42 5.12
C LYS A 72 11.01 -4.75 5.88
N SER A 73 10.91 -3.43 5.85
CA SER A 73 9.85 -2.68 6.54
C SER A 73 8.61 -2.44 5.69
N ILE A 74 8.67 -2.71 4.38
CA ILE A 74 7.55 -2.55 3.47
C ILE A 74 6.51 -3.63 3.77
N LYS A 75 5.31 -3.21 4.19
CA LYS A 75 4.21 -4.12 4.55
C LYS A 75 2.84 -3.53 4.25
N VAL A 76 1.88 -4.43 4.05
CA VAL A 76 0.46 -4.07 3.89
C VAL A 76 -0.22 -4.04 5.25
N THR A 77 -1.02 -3.00 5.49
CA THR A 77 -1.99 -2.93 6.59
C THR A 77 -3.38 -2.85 5.98
N ALA A 78 -4.25 -3.80 6.27
CA ALA A 78 -5.59 -3.87 5.70
C ALA A 78 -6.69 -3.75 6.75
N SER A 79 -7.82 -3.23 6.30
CA SER A 79 -9.08 -3.09 7.02
C SER A 79 -10.24 -3.44 6.08
N ALA A 80 -11.47 -3.51 6.58
CA ALA A 80 -12.64 -3.67 5.72
C ALA A 80 -12.81 -2.50 4.72
N LYS A 81 -12.32 -1.30 5.07
CA LYS A 81 -12.38 -0.11 4.20
C LYS A 81 -11.33 -0.08 3.09
N GLY A 82 -10.29 -0.91 3.17
CA GLY A 82 -9.20 -0.90 2.21
C GLY A 82 -7.85 -1.27 2.81
N ALA A 83 -6.81 -1.20 1.99
CA ALA A 83 -5.43 -1.50 2.35
C ALA A 83 -4.50 -0.30 2.15
N VAL A 84 -3.52 -0.17 3.04
CA VAL A 84 -2.48 0.85 3.01
C VAL A 84 -1.12 0.16 3.05
N ILE A 85 -0.19 0.64 2.23
CA ILE A 85 1.17 0.13 2.19
C ILE A 85 2.06 1.09 2.95
N LYS A 86 2.73 0.56 3.97
CA LYS A 86 3.60 1.30 4.86
C LYS A 86 5.04 0.90 4.59
N ALA A 87 5.94 1.88 4.58
CA ALA A 87 7.37 1.67 4.60
C ALA A 87 7.95 2.39 5.82
N GLY A 88 8.61 1.63 6.68
CA GLY A 88 9.27 2.11 7.88
C GLY A 88 8.36 2.45 9.07
N SER A 89 9.00 2.89 10.14
CA SER A 89 8.38 3.38 11.37
C SER A 89 9.37 4.30 12.09
N ALA A 90 8.86 5.19 12.95
CA ALA A 90 9.70 6.07 13.77
C ALA A 90 10.74 5.31 14.61
N SER A 91 10.39 4.10 15.07
CA SER A 91 11.26 3.27 15.91
C SER A 91 12.29 2.43 15.15
N ARG A 92 11.99 1.94 13.93
CA ARG A 92 12.86 0.97 13.22
C ARG A 92 13.55 1.55 11.99
N VAL A 93 12.82 2.35 11.22
CA VAL A 93 13.28 2.91 9.93
C VAL A 93 12.79 4.36 9.86
N PRO A 94 13.32 5.25 10.72
CA PRO A 94 12.86 6.64 10.82
C PRO A 94 13.19 7.50 9.60
N TYR A 95 14.06 7.00 8.72
CA TYR A 95 14.51 7.67 7.50
C TYR A 95 13.61 7.36 6.27
N ALA A 96 12.62 6.47 6.41
CA ALA A 96 11.80 6.01 5.27
C ALA A 96 11.01 7.15 4.60
N ALA A 97 10.45 8.05 5.39
CA ALA A 97 9.69 9.19 4.89
C ALA A 97 10.58 10.16 4.10
N GLN A 98 11.78 10.45 4.60
CA GLN A 98 12.75 11.32 3.94
C GLN A 98 13.27 10.70 2.64
N VAL A 99 13.48 9.39 2.60
CA VAL A 99 13.83 8.68 1.35
C VAL A 99 12.68 8.76 0.34
N HIS A 100 11.44 8.59 0.79
CA HIS A 100 10.28 8.57 -0.09
C HIS A 100 9.93 9.96 -0.63
N PHE A 101 9.79 10.95 0.25
CA PHE A 101 9.32 12.30 -0.05
C PHE A 101 10.46 13.31 -0.29
N GLY A 102 11.69 12.94 0.00
CA GLY A 102 12.85 13.85 -0.04
C GLY A 102 13.00 14.64 1.26
N TRP A 103 14.10 15.38 1.34
CA TRP A 103 14.38 16.32 2.41
C TRP A 103 15.09 17.55 1.81
N PRO A 104 14.31 18.54 1.34
CA PRO A 104 14.84 19.70 0.60
C PRO A 104 15.90 20.49 1.39
N SER A 105 15.69 20.70 2.69
CA SER A 105 16.66 21.44 3.53
C SER A 105 17.99 20.71 3.73
N ARG A 106 18.10 19.45 3.31
CA ARG A 106 19.36 18.68 3.26
C ARG A 106 19.78 18.31 1.85
N GLY A 107 19.18 18.93 0.82
CA GLY A 107 19.47 18.66 -0.58
C GLY A 107 19.08 17.25 -1.06
N GLN A 108 18.26 16.52 -0.29
CA GLN A 108 17.88 15.15 -0.63
C GLN A 108 16.65 15.14 -1.54
N ARG A 109 16.80 14.58 -2.74
CA ARG A 109 15.70 14.41 -3.69
C ARG A 109 14.81 13.23 -3.31
N ALA A 110 13.52 13.35 -3.62
CA ALA A 110 12.53 12.30 -3.40
C ALA A 110 12.76 11.11 -4.35
N ASN A 111 12.88 9.88 -3.83
CA ASN A 111 12.93 8.68 -4.68
C ASN A 111 11.52 8.26 -5.13
N ARG A 112 10.50 8.48 -4.27
CA ARG A 112 9.08 8.13 -4.52
C ARG A 112 8.85 6.65 -4.87
N PHE A 113 9.66 5.74 -4.32
CA PHE A 113 9.63 4.31 -4.64
C PHE A 113 8.24 3.63 -4.54
N LEU A 114 7.43 3.93 -3.51
CA LEU A 114 6.07 3.38 -3.40
C LEU A 114 5.14 3.87 -4.52
N PHE A 115 5.28 5.13 -4.96
CA PHE A 115 4.47 5.68 -6.04
C PHE A 115 4.88 5.08 -7.37
N ARG A 116 6.18 4.92 -7.60
CA ARG A 116 6.71 4.20 -8.78
C ARG A 116 6.22 2.76 -8.82
N ALA A 117 6.23 2.08 -7.69
CA ALA A 117 5.69 0.72 -7.60
C ALA A 117 4.19 0.70 -7.94
N MET A 118 3.40 1.61 -7.36
CA MET A 118 1.97 1.69 -7.65
C MET A 118 1.69 2.02 -9.10
N ALA A 119 2.45 2.92 -9.71
CA ALA A 119 2.32 3.27 -11.12
C ALA A 119 2.49 2.05 -12.03
N ARG A 120 3.42 1.15 -11.71
CA ARG A 120 3.68 -0.06 -12.51
C ARG A 120 2.71 -1.21 -12.26
N LYS A 121 2.04 -1.23 -11.11
CA LYS A 121 1.21 -2.36 -10.65
C LYS A 121 -0.25 -2.01 -10.42
N SER A 122 -0.66 -0.77 -10.70
CA SER A 122 -2.01 -0.25 -10.49
C SER A 122 -3.08 -1.16 -11.09
N THR A 123 -2.94 -1.56 -12.35
CA THR A 123 -3.85 -2.47 -13.05
C THR A 123 -3.91 -3.84 -12.38
N GLN A 124 -2.76 -4.40 -11.99
CA GLN A 124 -2.70 -5.72 -11.35
C GLN A 124 -3.35 -5.70 -9.96
N VAL A 125 -3.16 -4.61 -9.20
CA VAL A 125 -3.81 -4.41 -7.89
C VAL A 125 -5.32 -4.29 -8.06
N ALA A 126 -5.79 -3.52 -9.03
CA ALA A 126 -7.22 -3.35 -9.31
C ALA A 126 -7.89 -4.67 -9.74
N ALA A 127 -7.30 -5.39 -10.71
CA ALA A 127 -7.82 -6.68 -11.15
C ALA A 127 -7.83 -7.72 -10.02
N THR A 128 -6.82 -7.71 -9.15
CA THR A 128 -6.78 -8.60 -7.98
C THR A 128 -7.88 -8.24 -6.97
N TYR A 129 -8.12 -6.96 -6.75
CA TYR A 129 -9.16 -6.46 -5.87
C TYR A 129 -10.55 -6.86 -6.37
N GLU A 130 -10.84 -6.59 -7.63
CA GLU A 130 -12.11 -6.94 -8.28
C GLU A 130 -12.40 -8.43 -8.16
N ARG A 131 -11.46 -9.28 -8.59
CA ARG A 131 -11.60 -10.75 -8.50
C ARG A 131 -11.86 -11.22 -7.07
N ARG A 132 -11.12 -10.70 -6.09
CA ARG A 132 -11.23 -11.17 -4.69
C ARG A 132 -12.50 -10.68 -4.02
N ILE A 133 -12.92 -9.44 -4.28
CA ILE A 133 -14.19 -8.94 -3.73
C ILE A 133 -15.37 -9.63 -4.38
N ALA A 134 -15.35 -9.86 -5.70
CA ALA A 134 -16.37 -10.64 -6.38
C ALA A 134 -16.55 -12.03 -5.75
N ALA A 135 -15.45 -12.72 -5.45
CA ALA A 135 -15.50 -14.01 -4.76
C ALA A 135 -16.09 -13.93 -3.34
N VAL A 136 -15.81 -12.85 -2.60
CA VAL A 136 -16.41 -12.63 -1.26
C VAL A 136 -17.92 -12.38 -1.38
N VAL A 137 -18.34 -11.56 -2.35
CA VAL A 137 -19.75 -11.27 -2.59
C VAL A 137 -20.50 -12.52 -3.03
N GLN A 138 -19.95 -13.27 -3.99
CA GLN A 138 -20.54 -14.52 -4.49
C GLN A 138 -20.73 -15.52 -3.35
N LYS A 139 -19.68 -15.77 -2.57
CA LYS A 139 -19.76 -16.65 -1.42
C LYS A 139 -20.86 -16.23 -0.44
N TYR A 140 -21.03 -14.92 -0.21
CA TYR A 140 -22.04 -14.41 0.72
C TYR A 140 -23.46 -14.47 0.17
N LEU A 141 -23.66 -14.38 -1.15
CA LEU A 141 -24.96 -14.49 -1.80
C LEU A 141 -25.42 -15.94 -1.97
N GLU A 142 -24.48 -16.88 -2.06
CA GLU A 142 -24.73 -18.32 -2.21
C GLU A 142 -24.74 -19.08 -0.86
N SER A 143 -24.49 -18.38 0.26
CA SER A 143 -24.59 -18.93 1.63
C SER A 143 -25.92 -18.57 2.27
#